data_AF-A0A914APE5-F1
#
_entry.id   AF-A0A914APE5-F1
#
_cell.length_a   1.000
_cell.length_b   1.000
_cell.length_c   1.000
_cell.angle_alpha   90.00
_cell.angle_beta   90.00
_cell.angle_gamma   90.00
#
_symmetry.space_group_name_H-M   'P 1'
#
loop_
_entity.id
_entity.type
_entity.pdbx_description
1 polymer ?
#
loop_
_entity_poly.entity_id
_entity_poly.type
_entity_poly.pdbx_seq_one_letter_code
_entity_poly.pdbx_strand_id
1 'polypeptide(L)'
;MVPNSLIGTIASTDEDCKSALETSLVPLYTQLDTFRSHLDAVIGLVVQNASEWQLVFKGVARTGVGLYNMWTAASWDDNTMGVNGSWRDESLHDGWKSGELSVRRVNLSLYGSEGDRVDLIFNGTGTDIHSWFTQERLISSPWQDLNSSATPNYFSIEGDKSKDRHFVINNNYGGCGVDKGWLVVTNSNSSIDCAWERPATEYTYPIMYSRLESKVRWHSVLGAGDVTVGLADFLTIQIDT
;
A
#
# COMPACT_ATOMS: atom_id res chain seq x y z
N MET A 1 -40.23 -49.65 -72.12
CA MET A 1 -39.97 -48.42 -72.88
C MET A 1 -40.46 -47.25 -72.04
N VAL A 2 -39.57 -46.29 -71.74
CA VAL A 2 -39.80 -45.10 -70.90
C VAL A 2 -40.58 -44.04 -71.72
N PRO A 3 -41.43 -43.17 -71.13
CA PRO A 3 -41.01 -41.92 -70.46
C PRO A 3 -41.83 -41.66 -69.16
N ASN A 4 -41.66 -40.63 -68.33
CA ASN A 4 -40.65 -39.64 -67.94
C ASN A 4 -41.42 -38.58 -67.11
N SER A 5 -40.73 -37.89 -66.19
CA SER A 5 -41.15 -36.66 -65.46
C SER A 5 -42.00 -36.78 -64.19
N LEU A 6 -41.32 -36.56 -63.05
CA LEU A 6 -41.55 -35.42 -62.14
C LEU A 6 -40.37 -35.46 -61.15
N ILE A 7 -39.22 -34.86 -61.51
CA ILE A 7 -38.78 -33.55 -61.00
C ILE A 7 -39.45 -33.23 -59.66
N GLY A 8 -38.73 -33.55 -58.58
CA GLY A 8 -39.11 -33.25 -57.21
C GLY A 8 -37.85 -33.10 -56.36
N THR A 9 -37.29 -31.89 -56.42
CA THR A 9 -36.66 -31.21 -55.28
C THR A 9 -35.34 -31.78 -54.75
N ILE A 10 -34.23 -31.34 -55.35
CA ILE A 10 -32.96 -31.15 -54.64
C ILE A 10 -32.51 -29.72 -54.93
N ALA A 11 -33.18 -28.75 -54.29
CA ALA A 11 -32.83 -27.33 -54.35
C ALA A 11 -33.16 -26.64 -53.01
N SER A 12 -32.99 -27.35 -51.89
CA SER A 12 -33.41 -26.89 -50.55
C SER A 12 -32.30 -26.99 -49.50
N THR A 13 -31.03 -26.88 -49.90
CA THR A 13 -29.92 -27.07 -48.93
C THR A 13 -28.98 -25.87 -48.82
N ASP A 14 -29.00 -24.94 -49.78
CA ASP A 14 -28.08 -23.80 -49.79
C ASP A 14 -28.73 -22.52 -49.23
N GLU A 15 -29.97 -22.22 -49.67
CA GLU A 15 -30.76 -21.09 -49.16
C GLU A 15 -31.12 -21.28 -47.66
N ASP A 16 -31.47 -22.50 -47.27
CA ASP A 16 -31.82 -22.85 -45.90
C ASP A 16 -30.59 -22.83 -44.97
N CYS A 17 -29.41 -23.21 -45.48
CA CYS A 17 -28.15 -23.13 -44.73
C CYS A 17 -27.68 -21.68 -44.56
N LYS A 18 -27.79 -20.86 -45.62
CA LYS A 18 -27.52 -19.42 -45.57
C LYS A 18 -28.47 -18.70 -44.62
N SER A 19 -29.76 -19.02 -44.68
CA SER A 19 -30.78 -18.52 -43.75
C SER A 19 -30.46 -18.91 -42.31
N ALA A 20 -30.06 -20.16 -42.05
CA ALA A 20 -29.64 -20.61 -40.72
C ALA A 20 -28.38 -19.89 -40.22
N LEU A 21 -27.39 -19.63 -41.08
CA LEU A 21 -26.18 -18.84 -40.77
C LEU A 21 -26.53 -17.39 -40.41
N GLU A 22 -27.38 -16.75 -41.21
CA GLU A 22 -27.81 -15.36 -41.00
C GLU A 22 -28.70 -15.20 -39.76
N THR A 23 -29.58 -16.15 -39.47
CA THR A 23 -30.49 -16.06 -38.32
C THR A 23 -29.86 -16.49 -36.99
N SER A 24 -28.89 -17.41 -36.99
CA SER A 24 -28.31 -17.93 -35.75
C SER A 24 -26.93 -17.39 -35.43
N LEU A 25 -26.01 -17.30 -36.40
CA LEU A 25 -24.60 -17.03 -36.13
C LEU A 25 -24.25 -15.54 -36.20
N VAL A 26 -24.89 -14.77 -37.08
CA VAL A 26 -24.67 -13.31 -37.18
C VAL A 26 -25.07 -12.56 -35.89
N PRO A 27 -26.21 -12.86 -35.24
CA PRO A 27 -26.56 -12.22 -33.96
C PRO A 27 -25.59 -12.60 -32.83
N LEU A 28 -25.14 -13.86 -32.79
CA LEU A 28 -24.16 -14.36 -31.83
C LEU A 28 -22.81 -13.66 -31.97
N TYR A 29 -22.34 -13.48 -33.21
CA TYR A 29 -21.11 -12.73 -33.51
C TYR A 29 -21.22 -11.26 -33.08
N THR A 30 -22.36 -10.62 -33.40
CA THR A 30 -22.62 -9.22 -33.01
C THR A 30 -22.67 -9.05 -31.49
N GLN A 31 -23.24 -10.02 -30.76
CA GLN A 31 -23.25 -10.02 -29.29
C GLN A 31 -21.85 -10.20 -28.71
N LEU A 32 -21.02 -11.07 -29.30
CA LEU A 32 -19.62 -11.26 -28.89
C LEU A 32 -18.78 -10.00 -29.11
N ASP A 33 -18.92 -9.34 -30.26
CA ASP A 33 -18.21 -8.08 -30.55
C ASP A 33 -18.68 -6.95 -29.62
N THR A 34 -19.97 -6.89 -29.33
CA THR A 34 -20.54 -5.93 -28.36
C THR A 34 -20.00 -6.19 -26.95
N PHE A 35 -19.92 -7.45 -26.53
CA PHE A 35 -19.35 -7.82 -25.23
C PHE A 35 -17.87 -7.47 -25.14
N ARG A 36 -17.10 -7.74 -26.20
CA ARG A 36 -15.69 -7.38 -26.29
C ARG A 36 -15.49 -5.87 -26.20
N SER A 37 -16.28 -5.08 -26.94
CA SER A 37 -16.21 -3.62 -26.88
C SER A 37 -16.54 -3.07 -25.49
N HIS A 38 -17.53 -3.63 -24.80
CA HIS A 38 -17.81 -3.27 -23.41
C HIS A 38 -16.67 -3.68 -22.47
N LEU A 39 -16.07 -4.85 -22.66
CA LEU A 39 -14.93 -5.29 -21.87
C LEU A 39 -13.73 -4.35 -22.07
N ASP A 40 -13.42 -3.99 -23.32
CA ASP A 40 -12.34 -3.04 -23.64
C ASP A 40 -12.62 -1.65 -23.05
N ALA A 41 -13.89 -1.20 -23.06
CA ALA A 41 -14.30 0.05 -22.42
C ALA A 41 -14.21 0.00 -20.90
N VAL A 42 -14.59 -1.12 -20.27
CA VAL A 42 -14.46 -1.34 -18.82
C VAL A 42 -12.99 -1.41 -18.43
N ILE A 43 -12.16 -2.13 -19.19
CA ILE A 43 -10.70 -2.15 -18.99
C ILE A 43 -10.15 -0.74 -19.16
N GLY A 44 -10.55 0.01 -20.19
CA GLY A 44 -10.15 1.41 -20.39
C GLY A 44 -10.54 2.31 -19.21
N LEU A 45 -11.77 2.16 -18.69
CA LEU A 45 -12.25 2.88 -17.49
C LEU A 45 -11.49 2.45 -16.22
N VAL A 46 -11.15 1.18 -16.07
CA VAL A 46 -10.35 0.68 -14.93
C VAL A 46 -8.91 1.17 -15.03
N VAL A 47 -8.33 1.25 -16.23
CA VAL A 47 -6.98 1.77 -16.49
C VAL A 47 -6.94 3.29 -16.28
N GLN A 48 -7.97 4.03 -16.66
CA GLN A 48 -8.05 5.47 -16.37
C GLN A 48 -8.35 5.79 -14.90
N ASN A 49 -8.96 4.86 -14.17
CA ASN A 49 -9.18 4.95 -12.72
C ASN A 49 -8.11 4.22 -11.91
N ALA A 50 -7.07 3.67 -12.55
CA ALA A 50 -5.90 3.17 -11.84
C ALA A 50 -5.25 4.39 -11.20
N SER A 51 -5.37 4.47 -9.88
CA SER A 51 -4.70 5.44 -9.02
C SER A 51 -3.27 5.72 -9.54
N GLU A 52 -2.88 7.00 -9.67
CA GLU A 52 -1.48 7.40 -9.92
C GLU A 52 -0.51 6.70 -8.94
N TRP A 53 -1.01 6.27 -7.78
CA TRP A 53 -0.26 5.54 -6.77
C TRP A 53 -0.10 4.06 -7.08
N GLN A 54 1.15 3.63 -7.19
CA GLN A 54 1.60 2.25 -7.24
C GLN A 54 2.05 1.79 -5.85
N LEU A 55 1.54 0.68 -5.36
CA LEU A 55 1.95 0.11 -4.07
C LEU A 55 3.33 -0.52 -4.18
N VAL A 56 4.29 -0.04 -3.38
CA VAL A 56 5.65 -0.60 -3.32
C VAL A 56 5.80 -1.54 -2.13
N PHE A 57 5.19 -1.20 -0.99
CA PHE A 57 5.36 -1.96 0.24
C PHE A 57 4.10 -1.95 1.08
N LYS A 58 3.78 -3.09 1.67
CA LYS A 58 2.82 -3.27 2.75
C LYS A 58 3.53 -4.01 3.88
N GLY A 59 3.72 -3.34 5.01
CA GLY A 59 4.30 -3.93 6.22
C GLY A 59 3.23 -4.17 7.26
N VAL A 60 2.96 -5.42 7.61
CA VAL A 60 1.99 -5.78 8.65
C VAL A 60 2.69 -5.79 10.00
N ALA A 61 2.11 -5.11 10.98
CA ALA A 61 2.61 -5.07 12.35
C ALA A 61 2.48 -6.46 13.01
N ARG A 62 3.22 -6.71 14.10
CA ARG A 62 3.03 -7.91 14.95
C ARG A 62 3.32 -9.23 14.26
N THR A 63 4.08 -9.20 13.18
CA THR A 63 4.48 -10.38 12.40
C THR A 63 5.70 -11.09 12.95
N GLY A 64 6.39 -10.50 13.93
CA GLY A 64 7.65 -11.04 14.46
C GLY A 64 8.90 -10.59 13.68
N VAL A 65 8.71 -9.93 12.54
CA VAL A 65 9.78 -9.41 11.67
C VAL A 65 9.69 -7.90 11.61
N GLY A 66 10.80 -7.21 11.87
CA GLY A 66 10.83 -5.74 11.92
C GLY A 66 10.58 -5.12 10.54
N LEU A 67 9.64 -4.18 10.45
CA LEU A 67 9.28 -3.52 9.19
C LEU A 67 10.43 -2.74 8.57
N TYR A 68 11.34 -2.19 9.39
CA TYR A 68 12.58 -1.60 8.91
C TYR A 68 13.40 -2.61 8.10
N ASN A 69 13.62 -3.81 8.65
CA ASN A 69 14.35 -4.87 7.95
C ASN A 69 13.63 -5.29 6.66
N MET A 70 12.30 -5.43 6.70
CA MET A 70 11.51 -5.73 5.50
C MET A 70 11.67 -4.67 4.42
N TRP A 71 11.69 -3.39 4.79
CA TRP A 71 11.83 -2.29 3.85
C TRP A 71 13.25 -2.15 3.30
N THR A 72 14.28 -2.33 4.14
CA THR A 72 15.68 -2.09 3.76
C THR A 72 16.43 -3.33 3.30
N ALA A 73 15.81 -4.52 3.38
CA ALA A 73 16.44 -5.76 2.93
C ALA A 73 16.89 -5.65 1.47
N ALA A 74 18.08 -6.20 1.19
CA ALA A 74 18.68 -6.18 -0.14
C ALA A 74 17.86 -6.94 -1.19
N SER A 75 17.07 -7.93 -0.76
CA SER A 75 16.17 -8.74 -1.59
C SER A 75 14.97 -9.19 -0.74
N TRP A 76 13.81 -9.33 -1.37
CA TRP A 76 12.62 -9.89 -0.75
C TRP A 76 12.67 -11.41 -0.69
N ASP A 77 12.46 -11.97 0.50
CA ASP A 77 12.22 -13.39 0.71
C ASP A 77 10.81 -13.57 1.24
N ASP A 78 9.92 -14.09 0.40
CA ASP A 78 8.51 -14.23 0.71
C ASP A 78 8.25 -15.21 1.87
N ASN A 79 9.13 -16.20 2.06
CA ASN A 79 8.97 -17.18 3.14
C ASN A 79 9.21 -16.57 4.53
N THR A 80 10.06 -15.53 4.61
CA THR A 80 10.42 -14.89 5.88
C THR A 80 9.72 -13.54 6.05
N MET A 81 9.51 -12.78 4.97
CA MET A 81 8.97 -11.42 5.03
C MET A 81 7.54 -11.28 4.49
N GLY A 82 7.03 -12.26 3.73
CA GLY A 82 5.63 -12.33 3.26
C GLY A 82 4.58 -12.64 4.34
N VAL A 83 5.01 -12.66 5.60
CA VAL A 83 4.22 -13.05 6.77
C VAL A 83 2.99 -12.17 6.96
N ASN A 84 1.85 -12.82 7.24
CA ASN A 84 0.51 -12.22 7.43
C ASN A 84 0.07 -11.25 6.33
N GLY A 85 0.51 -11.47 5.08
CA GLY A 85 0.15 -10.61 3.95
C GLY A 85 0.93 -9.29 3.92
N SER A 86 2.10 -9.26 4.55
CA SER A 86 3.16 -8.30 4.22
C SER A 86 3.67 -8.59 2.81
N TRP A 87 4.07 -7.54 2.09
CA TRP A 87 4.39 -7.65 0.67
C TRP A 87 5.27 -6.48 0.21
N ARG A 88 6.14 -6.72 -0.77
CA ARG A 88 6.97 -5.70 -1.41
C ARG A 88 7.07 -5.96 -2.91
N ASP A 89 6.88 -4.92 -3.72
CA ASP A 89 7.16 -4.97 -5.15
C ASP A 89 8.66 -4.77 -5.37
N GLU A 90 9.38 -5.85 -5.68
CA GLU A 90 10.82 -5.79 -5.91
C GLU A 90 11.19 -4.93 -7.13
N SER A 91 10.38 -4.91 -8.19
CA SER A 91 10.72 -4.15 -9.39
C SER A 91 10.64 -2.65 -9.13
N LEU A 92 9.60 -2.20 -8.43
CA LEU A 92 9.47 -0.78 -8.06
C LEU A 92 10.50 -0.39 -7.00
N HIS A 93 10.75 -1.26 -6.02
CA HIS A 93 11.73 -1.01 -4.96
C HIS A 93 13.15 -0.92 -5.50
N ASP A 94 13.59 -1.88 -6.32
CA ASP A 94 14.93 -1.89 -6.91
C ASP A 94 15.11 -0.75 -7.92
N GLY A 95 14.11 -0.48 -8.76
CA GLY A 95 14.15 0.65 -9.70
C GLY A 95 14.27 1.99 -8.96
N TRP A 96 13.59 2.16 -7.83
CA TRP A 96 13.74 3.36 -7.01
C TRP A 96 15.10 3.42 -6.31
N LYS A 97 15.58 2.30 -5.79
CA LYS A 97 16.88 2.17 -5.12
C LYS A 97 18.06 2.44 -6.06
N SER A 98 17.97 2.01 -7.33
CA SER A 98 19.00 2.22 -8.35
C SER A 98 18.96 3.62 -8.97
N GLY A 99 17.87 4.37 -8.75
CA GLY A 99 17.62 5.67 -9.38
C GLY A 99 17.09 5.58 -10.82
N GLU A 100 16.72 4.38 -11.29
CA GLU A 100 16.11 4.17 -12.60
C GLU A 100 14.63 4.61 -12.63
N LEU A 101 13.97 4.59 -11.47
CA LEU A 101 12.58 5.01 -11.31
C LEU A 101 12.50 6.46 -10.83
N SER A 102 11.86 7.32 -11.62
CA SER A 102 11.61 8.71 -11.25
C SER A 102 10.38 8.80 -10.34
N VAL A 103 10.58 8.86 -9.03
CA VAL A 103 9.48 9.01 -8.07
C VAL A 103 9.17 10.49 -7.87
N ARG A 104 7.92 10.90 -8.13
CA ARG A 104 7.44 12.28 -7.93
C ARG A 104 6.96 12.51 -6.51
N ARG A 105 6.12 11.60 -6.01
CA ARG A 105 5.58 11.65 -4.64
C ARG A 105 5.61 10.28 -3.99
N VAL A 106 5.66 10.29 -2.66
CA VAL A 106 5.54 9.08 -1.84
C VAL A 106 4.38 9.27 -0.87
N ASN A 107 3.48 8.30 -0.79
CA ASN A 107 2.42 8.27 0.20
C ASN A 107 2.71 7.15 1.21
N LEU A 108 2.92 7.53 2.47
CA LEU A 108 2.94 6.61 3.61
C LEU A 108 1.57 6.63 4.27
N SER A 109 0.87 5.51 4.24
CA SER A 109 -0.44 5.36 4.88
C SER A 109 -0.36 4.37 6.04
N LEU A 110 -0.97 4.70 7.17
CA LEU A 110 -1.12 3.83 8.34
C LEU A 110 -2.59 3.43 8.47
N TYR A 111 -2.85 2.16 8.75
CA TYR A 111 -4.21 1.63 8.84
C TYR A 111 -4.43 0.97 10.21
N GLY A 112 -5.37 1.50 10.99
CA GLY A 112 -5.79 0.93 12.27
C GLY A 112 -7.06 0.08 12.16
N SER A 113 -7.32 -0.70 13.22
CA SER A 113 -8.41 -1.68 13.30
C SER A 113 -9.83 -1.10 13.27
N GLU A 114 -10.00 0.20 13.47
CA GLU A 114 -11.29 0.89 13.56
C GLU A 114 -11.60 1.77 12.32
N GLY A 115 -10.88 1.56 11.22
CA GLY A 115 -10.98 2.38 10.03
C GLY A 115 -10.16 3.67 10.11
N ASP A 116 -9.39 3.86 11.19
CA ASP A 116 -8.40 4.91 11.29
C ASP A 116 -7.41 4.82 10.14
N ARG A 117 -7.23 5.94 9.45
CA ARG A 117 -6.25 6.09 8.39
C ARG A 117 -5.49 7.39 8.59
N VAL A 118 -4.17 7.28 8.58
CA VAL A 118 -3.26 8.43 8.57
C VAL A 118 -2.46 8.38 7.29
N ASP A 119 -2.43 9.48 6.53
CA ASP A 119 -1.63 9.62 5.32
C ASP A 119 -0.58 10.72 5.49
N LEU A 120 0.64 10.42 5.05
CA LEU A 120 1.71 11.38 4.89
C LEU A 120 2.17 11.38 3.44
N ILE A 121 2.20 12.56 2.83
CA ILE A 121 2.67 12.73 1.46
C ILE A 121 4.01 13.43 1.49
N PHE A 122 4.98 12.87 0.77
CA PHE A 122 6.34 13.38 0.65
C PHE A 122 6.70 13.70 -0.81
N ASN A 123 7.62 14.63 -0.99
CA ASN A 123 8.30 14.88 -2.25
C ASN A 123 9.37 13.80 -2.47
N GLY A 124 9.10 12.89 -3.40
CA GLY A 124 10.00 11.78 -3.76
C GLY A 124 11.06 12.16 -4.80
N THR A 125 11.04 13.38 -5.32
CA THR A 125 11.96 13.76 -6.41
C THR A 125 13.40 13.70 -5.92
N GLY A 126 14.22 12.94 -6.64
CA GLY A 126 15.65 12.76 -6.33
C GLY A 126 15.91 12.03 -5.02
N THR A 127 14.99 11.18 -4.56
CA THR A 127 15.19 10.29 -3.41
C THR A 127 15.42 8.86 -3.86
N ASP A 128 15.92 8.05 -2.93
CA ASP A 128 15.90 6.60 -2.97
C ASP A 128 14.99 6.05 -1.86
N ILE A 129 14.99 4.73 -1.68
CA ILE A 129 14.24 4.03 -0.63
C ILE A 129 14.60 4.45 0.81
N HIS A 130 15.70 5.17 1.05
CA HIS A 130 16.17 5.55 2.39
C HIS A 130 15.95 7.03 2.72
N SER A 131 15.90 7.90 1.70
CA SER A 131 16.03 9.36 1.87
C SER A 131 14.73 10.16 1.69
N TRP A 132 13.62 9.51 1.33
CA TRP A 132 12.34 10.19 1.06
C TRP A 132 11.59 10.64 2.32
N PHE A 133 11.81 9.96 3.44
CA PHE A 133 11.08 10.18 4.68
C PHE A 133 11.83 11.17 5.58
N THR A 134 11.73 12.46 5.26
CA THR A 134 12.32 13.55 6.06
C THR A 134 11.36 14.73 6.17
N GLN A 135 11.60 15.63 7.12
CA GLN A 135 10.76 16.80 7.32
C GLN A 135 10.76 17.73 6.12
N GLU A 136 11.92 17.93 5.48
CA GLU A 136 12.10 18.83 4.35
C GLU A 136 11.32 18.38 3.12
N ARG A 137 11.02 17.07 3.06
CA ARG A 137 10.26 16.45 1.98
C ARG A 137 8.78 16.31 2.30
N LEU A 138 8.35 16.57 3.53
CA LEU A 138 6.95 16.44 3.92
C LEU A 138 6.08 17.51 3.21
N ILE A 139 5.16 17.04 2.37
CA ILE A 139 4.17 17.88 1.67
C ILE A 139 2.90 18.00 2.51
N SER A 140 2.43 16.90 3.09
CA SER A 140 1.18 16.85 3.85
C SER A 140 1.26 15.80 4.97
N SER A 141 0.64 16.11 6.11
CA SER A 141 0.44 15.19 7.24
C SER A 141 -0.84 15.56 7.98
N PRO A 142 -1.42 14.68 8.82
CA PRO A 142 -2.58 15.02 9.63
C PRO A 142 -2.23 15.90 10.85
N TRP A 143 -0.94 16.17 11.09
CA TRP A 143 -0.46 16.84 12.29
C TRP A 143 -0.13 18.30 12.03
N GLN A 144 -0.96 19.20 12.57
CA GLN A 144 -0.84 20.65 12.36
C GLN A 144 0.42 21.23 13.03
N ASP A 145 0.89 20.61 14.12
CA ASP A 145 2.11 21.02 14.81
C ASP A 145 3.39 20.44 14.19
N LEU A 146 3.28 19.58 13.16
CA LEU A 146 4.40 19.08 12.35
C LEU A 146 4.55 19.92 11.06
N ASN A 147 4.77 21.22 11.25
CA ASN A 147 5.00 22.16 10.15
C ASN A 147 6.50 22.49 10.01
N SER A 148 6.84 23.40 9.09
CA SER A 148 8.23 23.80 8.81
C SER A 148 8.97 24.41 10.00
N SER A 149 8.26 24.87 11.04
CA SER A 149 8.87 25.40 12.27
C SER A 149 9.05 24.34 13.35
N ALA A 150 8.53 23.13 13.17
CA ALA A 150 8.75 22.03 14.09
C ALA A 150 10.23 21.62 14.07
N THR A 151 10.76 21.21 15.23
CA THR A 151 12.16 20.76 15.37
C THR A 151 12.20 19.36 15.98
N PRO A 152 11.74 18.33 15.25
CA PRO A 152 11.80 16.94 15.72
C PRO A 152 13.25 16.52 15.96
N ASN A 153 13.50 15.74 17.01
CA ASN A 153 14.81 15.16 17.26
C ASN A 153 15.10 13.95 16.36
N TYR A 154 14.06 13.31 15.82
CA TYR A 154 14.16 12.27 14.80
C TYR A 154 13.07 12.45 13.75
N PHE A 155 13.47 12.41 12.48
CA PHE A 155 12.57 12.30 11.32
C PHE A 155 13.28 11.50 10.22
N SER A 156 13.28 10.17 10.34
CA SER A 156 13.92 9.29 9.36
C SER A 156 13.42 7.85 9.44
N ILE A 157 13.61 7.08 8.37
CA ILE A 157 13.35 5.63 8.34
C ILE A 157 14.27 4.89 9.32
N GLU A 158 15.55 5.29 9.36
CA GLU A 158 16.56 4.70 10.24
C GLU A 158 16.25 4.94 11.72
N GLY A 159 15.77 6.14 12.07
CA GLY A 159 15.35 6.50 13.42
C GLY A 159 16.46 6.42 14.48
N ASP A 160 16.11 5.98 15.70
CA ASP A 160 17.04 5.76 16.80
C ASP A 160 17.44 4.28 16.86
N LYS A 161 18.51 3.94 16.11
CA LYS A 161 19.10 2.59 16.07
C LYS A 161 19.47 2.04 17.44
N SER A 162 19.81 2.90 18.41
CA SER A 162 20.22 2.42 19.74
C SER A 162 19.07 1.84 20.56
N LYS A 163 17.83 2.17 20.17
CA LYS A 163 16.58 1.75 20.82
C LYS A 163 15.65 0.98 19.87
N ASP A 164 16.15 0.63 18.69
CA ASP A 164 15.40 -0.06 17.66
C ASP A 164 14.06 0.63 17.32
N ARG A 165 14.07 1.97 17.28
CA ARG A 165 12.94 2.82 16.87
C ARG A 165 13.18 3.26 15.43
N HIS A 166 12.34 2.81 14.51
CA HIS A 166 12.44 3.07 13.07
C HIS A 166 11.18 3.76 12.54
N PHE A 167 11.24 4.28 11.31
CA PHE A 167 10.17 5.11 10.73
C PHE A 167 9.67 6.13 11.75
N VAL A 168 10.59 6.95 12.25
CA VAL A 168 10.36 7.76 13.44
C VAL A 168 10.11 9.20 13.02
N ILE A 169 9.03 9.78 13.55
CA ILE A 169 8.81 11.21 13.64
C ILE A 169 8.61 11.52 15.12
N ASN A 170 9.66 11.98 15.78
CA ASN A 170 9.68 12.18 17.23
C ASN A 170 10.12 13.61 17.57
N ASN A 171 9.46 14.18 18.57
CA ASN A 171 9.71 15.56 19.00
C ASN A 171 10.88 15.62 19.98
N ASN A 172 10.84 14.79 21.02
CA ASN A 172 11.86 14.78 22.07
C ASN A 172 11.95 13.43 22.75
N TYR A 173 13.13 13.13 23.29
CA TYR A 173 13.32 12.10 24.30
C TYR A 173 13.63 12.76 25.63
N GLY A 174 12.78 12.50 26.63
CA GLY A 174 12.90 13.04 27.99
C GLY A 174 12.82 11.96 29.06
N GLY A 175 12.89 10.69 28.65
CA GLY A 175 12.60 9.51 29.45
C GLY A 175 11.22 8.96 29.11
N CYS A 176 10.96 7.69 29.45
CA CYS A 176 9.78 6.96 28.98
C CYS A 176 8.43 7.63 29.30
N GLY A 177 8.35 8.39 30.39
CA GLY A 177 7.18 9.18 30.76
C GLY A 177 7.10 10.56 30.11
N VAL A 178 8.01 10.93 29.22
CA VAL A 178 8.11 12.29 28.64
C VAL A 178 8.37 12.25 27.13
N ASP A 179 8.81 11.12 26.60
CA ASP A 179 8.97 10.89 25.17
C ASP A 179 7.67 11.23 24.42
N LYS A 180 7.80 12.08 23.41
CA LYS A 180 6.69 12.58 22.60
C LYS A 180 7.01 12.54 21.12
N GLY A 181 6.05 12.14 20.32
CA GLY A 181 6.19 12.08 18.87
C GLY A 181 4.86 11.92 18.15
N TRP A 182 4.98 11.65 16.85
CA TRP A 182 3.87 11.53 15.92
C TRP A 182 3.77 10.14 15.30
N LEU A 183 4.91 9.51 15.00
CA LEU A 183 4.98 8.17 14.44
C LEU A 183 6.25 7.46 14.94
N VAL A 184 6.12 6.18 15.29
CA VAL A 184 7.25 5.31 15.59
C VAL A 184 6.89 3.86 15.27
N VAL A 185 7.80 3.15 14.61
CA VAL A 185 7.78 1.69 14.48
C VAL A 185 8.85 1.13 15.39
N THR A 186 8.44 0.46 16.47
CA THR A 186 9.41 -0.11 17.42
C THR A 186 9.78 -1.52 16.98
N ASN A 187 10.99 -1.94 17.36
CA ASN A 187 11.43 -3.32 17.27
C ASN A 187 11.90 -3.75 18.66
N SER A 188 10.94 -4.23 19.45
CA SER A 188 11.11 -4.46 20.89
C SER A 188 11.84 -5.77 21.24
N ASN A 189 12.55 -6.42 20.29
CA ASN A 189 13.17 -7.72 20.53
C ASN A 189 14.61 -7.62 21.08
N SER A 190 15.30 -6.51 20.83
CA SER A 190 16.70 -6.30 21.19
C SER A 190 16.92 -5.30 22.32
N SER A 191 15.98 -4.34 22.52
CA SER A 191 16.03 -3.38 23.62
C SER A 191 14.62 -2.87 23.96
N ILE A 192 14.07 -3.26 25.11
CA ILE A 192 12.87 -2.61 25.66
C ILE A 192 13.36 -1.59 26.69
N ASP A 193 13.49 -0.35 26.26
CA ASP A 193 13.88 0.77 27.13
C ASP A 193 12.66 1.32 27.86
N CYS A 194 11.50 1.29 27.20
CA CYS A 194 10.26 1.85 27.69
C CYS A 194 9.08 0.89 27.54
N ALA A 195 8.26 0.77 28.58
CA ALA A 195 7.07 -0.09 28.55
C ALA A 195 6.08 0.25 27.43
N TRP A 196 6.04 1.52 26.97
CA TRP A 196 5.19 1.93 25.85
C TRP A 196 5.64 1.38 24.50
N GLU A 197 6.90 0.92 24.36
CA GLU A 197 7.41 0.34 23.11
C GLU A 197 6.81 -1.03 22.81
N ARG A 198 6.25 -1.68 23.84
CA ARG A 198 5.53 -2.95 23.76
C ARG A 198 4.34 -2.90 24.73
N PRO A 199 3.26 -2.18 24.36
CA PRO A 199 2.16 -1.90 25.29
C PRO A 199 1.39 -3.15 25.75
N ALA A 200 1.45 -4.24 24.97
CA ALA A 200 0.98 -5.56 25.37
C ALA A 200 1.87 -6.64 24.73
N THR A 201 1.85 -7.86 25.28
CA THR A 201 2.67 -8.98 24.79
C THR A 201 2.30 -9.42 23.37
N GLU A 202 1.06 -9.20 22.95
CA GLU A 202 0.56 -9.42 21.58
C GLU A 202 1.02 -8.34 20.59
N TYR A 203 1.47 -7.19 21.08
CA TYR A 203 1.97 -6.07 20.28
C TYR A 203 3.49 -6.14 20.13
N THR A 204 3.96 -7.18 19.44
CA THR A 204 5.36 -7.20 18.99
C THR A 204 5.51 -6.24 17.81
N TYR A 205 6.61 -5.48 17.76
CA TYR A 205 6.91 -4.52 16.69
C TYR A 205 5.75 -3.57 16.30
N PRO A 206 5.11 -2.87 17.26
CA PRO A 206 3.96 -2.02 16.96
C PRO A 206 4.34 -0.83 16.07
N ILE A 207 3.38 -0.45 15.23
CA ILE A 207 3.34 0.83 14.54
C ILE A 207 2.48 1.75 15.39
N MET A 208 3.09 2.70 16.09
CA MET A 208 2.39 3.68 16.93
C MET A 208 2.33 5.03 16.25
N TYR A 209 1.19 5.69 16.35
CA TYR A 209 1.00 7.02 15.80
C TYR A 209 0.10 7.89 16.68
N SER A 210 0.19 9.20 16.52
CA SER A 210 -0.73 10.12 17.17
C SER A 210 -2.10 10.10 16.46
N ARG A 211 -3.16 9.83 17.21
CA ARG A 211 -4.55 10.01 16.79
C ARG A 211 -5.04 11.46 16.95
N LEU A 212 -4.22 12.35 17.51
CA LEU A 212 -4.51 13.78 17.59
C LEU A 212 -3.97 14.50 16.35
N GLU A 213 -4.40 15.75 16.15
CA GLU A 213 -3.79 16.66 15.17
C GLU A 213 -2.39 17.19 15.60
N SER A 214 -1.82 16.63 16.67
CA SER A 214 -0.53 17.03 17.23
C SER A 214 0.28 15.84 17.75
N LYS A 215 1.55 16.06 18.16
CA LYS A 215 2.31 15.02 18.87
C LYS A 215 1.61 14.55 20.15
N VAL A 216 1.86 13.29 20.53
CA VAL A 216 1.36 12.66 21.75
C VAL A 216 2.51 12.21 22.64
N ARG A 217 2.21 11.98 23.91
CA ARG A 217 3.14 11.34 24.86
C ARG A 217 3.00 9.84 24.69
N TRP A 218 4.05 9.13 24.29
CA TRP A 218 3.95 7.70 24.00
C TRP A 218 3.47 6.87 25.19
N HIS A 219 3.86 7.26 26.41
CA HIS A 219 3.40 6.62 27.65
C HIS A 219 1.87 6.54 27.82
N SER A 220 1.12 7.43 27.15
CA SER A 220 -0.35 7.43 27.19
C SER A 220 -0.96 6.10 26.74
N VAL A 221 -0.28 5.34 25.86
CA VAL A 221 -0.76 4.02 25.39
C VAL A 221 -0.96 3.00 26.53
N LEU A 222 -0.32 3.21 27.68
CA LEU A 222 -0.42 2.35 28.86
C LEU A 222 -1.61 2.73 29.77
N GLY A 223 -2.22 3.91 29.55
CA GLY A 223 -3.33 4.41 30.33
C GLY A 223 -4.64 3.79 29.89
N ALA A 224 -5.36 3.13 30.80
CA ALA A 224 -6.68 2.59 30.49
C ALA A 224 -7.64 3.70 30.02
N GLY A 225 -8.18 3.56 28.80
CA GLY A 225 -9.11 4.52 28.20
C GLY A 225 -8.46 5.73 27.52
N ASP A 226 -7.13 5.82 27.50
CA ASP A 226 -6.44 6.82 26.68
C ASP A 226 -6.37 6.33 25.23
N VAL A 227 -6.98 7.09 24.33
CA VAL A 227 -7.08 6.77 22.89
C VAL A 227 -6.22 7.71 22.04
N THR A 228 -5.32 8.48 22.65
CA THR A 228 -4.49 9.45 21.92
C THR A 228 -3.39 8.79 21.10
N VAL A 229 -2.92 7.62 21.50
CA VAL A 229 -1.96 6.80 20.74
C VAL A 229 -2.72 5.72 19.99
N GLY A 230 -2.62 5.72 18.66
CA GLY A 230 -3.14 4.67 17.79
C GLY A 230 -2.10 3.57 17.57
N LEU A 231 -2.59 2.34 17.38
CA LEU A 231 -1.80 1.19 16.94
C LEU A 231 -2.27 0.79 15.55
N ALA A 232 -1.41 0.94 14.54
CA ALA A 232 -1.74 0.50 13.19
C ALA A 232 -1.51 -1.01 13.04
N ASP A 233 -2.39 -1.66 12.29
CA ASP A 233 -2.28 -3.06 11.91
C ASP A 233 -1.29 -3.24 10.74
N PHE A 234 -1.21 -2.26 9.85
CA PHE A 234 -0.22 -2.23 8.78
C PHE A 234 0.06 -0.80 8.31
N LEU A 235 1.21 -0.63 7.65
CA LEU A 235 1.53 0.56 6.86
C LEU A 235 1.69 0.20 5.39
N THR A 236 1.46 1.17 4.52
CA THR A 236 1.77 1.05 3.09
C THR A 236 2.65 2.19 2.62
N ILE A 237 3.59 1.89 1.74
CA ILE A 237 4.34 2.88 0.97
C ILE A 237 3.89 2.75 -0.48
N GLN A 238 3.34 3.83 -1.02
CA GLN A 238 2.93 3.94 -2.40
C GLN A 238 3.71 5.07 -3.07
N ILE A 239 4.01 4.92 -4.34
CA ILE A 239 4.73 5.91 -5.13
C ILE A 239 3.88 6.37 -6.31
N ASP A 240 4.08 7.60 -6.70
CA ASP A 240 3.57 8.17 -7.93
C ASP A 240 4.79 8.55 -8.77
N THR A 241 4.86 8.02 -9.99
CA THR A 241 6.02 8.07 -10.89
C THR A 241 5.77 8.96 -12.10
#